data_AF-A0A4Q3KQH7-F1
#
_entry.id   AF-A0A4Q3KQH7-F1
#
_cell.length_a   1.000
_cell.length_b   1.000
_cell.length_c   1.000
_cell.angle_alpha   90.00
_cell.angle_beta   90.00
_cell.angle_gamma   90.00
#
_symmetry.space_group_name_H-M   'P 1'
#
loop_
_entity.id
_entity.type
_entity.pdbx_description
1 polymer ?
#
loop_
_entity_poly.entity_id
_entity_poly.type
_entity_poly.pdbx_seq_one_letter_code
_entity_poly.pdbx_strand_id
1 'polypeptide(L)' 'DSMNDVPLLEKVDHPVATNPDPRLRALAQQRGWRILDLFPSTP' A
#
# COMPACT_ATOMS: atom_id res chain seq x y z
N ASP A 1 3.50 -4.85 3.01
CA ASP A 1 2.03 -4.84 3.09
C ASP A 1 1.46 -5.71 1.98
N SER A 2 0.31 -6.33 2.18
CA SER A 2 -0.24 -7.32 1.24
C SER A 2 -1.73 -7.12 0.97
N MET A 3 -2.26 -7.83 -0.03
CA MET A 3 -3.70 -7.77 -0.32
C MET A 3 -4.62 -8.13 0.86
N ASN A 4 -4.12 -8.84 1.88
CA ASN A 4 -4.90 -9.18 3.07
C ASN A 4 -5.26 -7.95 3.92
N ASP A 5 -4.52 -6.86 3.75
CA ASP A 5 -4.66 -5.63 4.53
C ASP A 5 -5.70 -4.67 3.93
N VAL A 6 -6.22 -4.97 2.73
CA VAL A 6 -7.22 -4.16 2.02
C VAL A 6 -8.50 -3.89 2.84
N PRO A 7 -9.12 -4.88 3.51
CA PRO A 7 -10.32 -4.62 4.31
C PRO A 7 -10.09 -3.67 5.48
N LEU A 8 -8.85 -3.54 5.96
CA LEU A 8 -8.47 -2.58 6.99
C LEU A 8 -8.23 -1.20 6.38
N LEU A 9 -7.49 -1.13 5.27
CA LEU A 9 -7.18 0.11 4.55
C LEU A 9 -8.44 0.81 4.01
N GLU A 10 -9.48 0.06 3.66
CA GLU A 10 -10.78 0.62 3.24
C GLU A 10 -11.58 1.28 4.37
N LYS A 11 -11.26 0.99 5.64
CA LYS A 11 -12.03 1.45 6.80
C LYS A 11 -11.45 2.68 7.49
N VAL A 12 -10.27 3.12 7.11
CA VAL A 12 -9.56 4.24 7.75
C VAL A 12 -9.60 5.47 6.86
N ASP A 13 -9.59 6.66 7.47
CA ASP A 13 -9.68 7.93 6.73
C ASP A 13 -8.42 8.26 5.91
N HIS A 14 -7.26 7.76 6.34
CA HIS A 14 -5.96 8.05 5.74
C HIS A 14 -5.13 6.76 5.54
N PRO A 15 -5.50 5.92 4.56
CA PRO A 15 -4.79 4.67 4.30
C PRO A 15 -3.37 4.89 3.76
N VAL A 16 -2.43 4.11 4.27
CA VAL A 16 -1.03 4.10 3.83
C VAL A 16 -0.57 2.65 3.63
N ALA A 17 -0.24 2.28 2.40
CA ALA A 17 0.30 0.98 2.04
C ALA A 17 1.83 0.97 2.22
N THR A 18 2.35 0.11 3.09
CA THR A 18 3.78 0.14 3.49
C THR A 18 4.58 -1.04 2.93
N ASN A 19 5.51 -0.78 2.02
CA ASN A 19 6.18 -1.79 1.19
C ASN A 19 5.15 -2.77 0.58
N PRO A 20 4.16 -2.29 -0.18
CA PRO A 20 3.12 -3.15 -0.73
C PRO A 20 3.68 -4.11 -1.79
N ASP A 21 3.16 -5.33 -1.82
CA ASP A 21 3.35 -6.24 -2.95
C ASP A 21 2.83 -5.62 -4.27
N PRO A 22 3.20 -6.15 -5.45
CA PRO A 22 2.80 -5.55 -6.72
C PRO A 22 1.29 -5.40 -6.93
N ARG A 23 0.48 -6.31 -6.37
CA ARG A 23 -0.98 -6.27 -6.50
C ARG A 23 -1.57 -5.17 -5.61
N LEU A 24 -1.15 -5.11 -4.35
CA LEU A 24 -1.57 -4.05 -3.43
C LEU A 24 -1.06 -2.69 -3.90
N ARG A 25 0.14 -2.62 -4.49
CA ARG A 25 0.68 -1.37 -5.07
C ARG A 25 -0.21 -0.84 -6.19
N ALA A 26 -0.61 -1.69 -7.13
CA ALA A 26 -1.50 -1.30 -8.22
C ALA A 26 -2.85 -0.80 -7.68
N LEU A 27 -3.42 -1.50 -6.69
CA LEU A 27 -4.66 -1.08 -6.05
C LEU A 27 -4.51 0.26 -5.31
N ALA A 28 -3.44 0.42 -4.53
CA ALA A 28 -3.14 1.64 -3.80
C ALA A 28 -2.99 2.83 -4.76
N GLN A 29 -2.32 2.64 -5.90
CA GLN A 29 -2.23 3.66 -6.96
C GLN A 29 -3.60 3.99 -7.57
N GLN A 30 -4.41 2.98 -7.89
CA GLN A 30 -5.76 3.19 -8.44
C GLN A 30 -6.68 3.95 -7.48
N ARG A 31 -6.53 3.72 -6.17
CA ARG A 31 -7.34 4.36 -5.11
C ARG A 31 -6.74 5.64 -4.55
N GLY A 32 -5.56 6.04 -5.01
CA GLY A 32 -4.85 7.21 -4.49
C GLY A 32 -4.37 7.06 -3.04
N TRP A 33 -4.21 5.84 -2.55
CA TRP A 33 -3.63 5.58 -1.24
C TRP A 33 -2.15 5.92 -1.23
N ARG A 34 -1.66 6.46 -0.11
CA ARG A 34 -0.24 6.77 0.04
C ARG A 34 0.55 5.47 0.06
N ILE A 35 1.66 5.43 -0.67
CA ILE A 35 2.61 4.31 -0.63
C ILE A 35 3.88 4.76 0.08
N LEU A 36 4.36 3.93 1.01
CA LEU A 36 5.59 4.16 1.75
C LEU A 36 6.55 2.99 1.53
N ASP A 37 7.67 3.26 0.86
CA ASP A 37 8.75 2.29 0.66
C ASP A 37 9.86 2.55 1.70
N LEU A 38 9.95 1.70 2.72
CA LEU A 38 10.86 1.86 3.86
C LEU A 38 12.27 1.35 3.58
N PHE A 39 12.37 0.37 2.69
CA PHE A 39 13.65 -0.22 2.28
C PHE A 39 13.82 0.08 0.79
N PRO A 40 14.30 1.28 0.44
CA PRO A 40 14.67 1.54 -0.95
C PRO A 40 15.74 0.51 -1.31
N SER A 41 15.47 -0.29 -2.35
CA SER A 41 16.46 -1.18 -2.94
C SER A 41 17.62 -0.31 -3.41
N THR A 42 18.62 -0.14 -2.55
CA THR A 42 19.89 0.46 -2.96
C THR A 42 20.52 -0.56 -3.92
N PRO A 43 21.04 -0.12 -5.07
CA PRO A 43 21.72 -1.01 -6.00
C PRO A 43 22.89 -1.76 -5.35
#